data_AF-A0A7D9JQS2-F1
#
_entry.id   AF-A0A7D9JQS2-F1
#
_cell.length_a   1.000
_cell.length_b   1.000
_cell.length_c   1.000
_cell.angle_alpha   90.00
_cell.angle_beta   90.00
_cell.angle_gamma   90.00
#
_symmetry.space_group_name_H-M   'P 1'
#
loop_
_entity.id
_entity.type
_entity.pdbx_description
1 polymer ?
#
loop_
_entity_poly.entity_id
_entity_poly.type
_entity_poly.pdbx_seq_one_letter_code
_entity_poly.pdbx_strand_id
1 'polypeptide(L)'
;MAEGYPSSYNWLIMNWQAKDLDKEWERFYHHCEFAFGGPLSKCTEKEKICNLMSFIGDKGREMYLTFQWNTIQVGTGENTQQVSEKDILDKVAAIKVQRTISIEEKSYYGSSSI
;
A
#
# COMPACT_ATOMS: atom_id res chain seq x y z
N MET A 1 -14.97 -14.59 19.74
CA MET A 1 -13.89 -14.60 18.73
C MET A 1 -14.56 -14.78 17.38
N ALA A 2 -14.23 -13.97 16.36
CA ALA A 2 -14.78 -14.21 15.03
C ALA A 2 -14.29 -15.57 14.52
N GLU A 3 -15.23 -16.44 14.13
CA GLU A 3 -14.93 -17.82 13.71
C GLU A 3 -14.01 -17.82 12.47
N GLY A 4 -12.98 -18.66 12.49
CA GLY A 4 -12.12 -18.92 11.32
C GLY A 4 -10.66 -18.49 11.40
N TYR A 5 -10.22 -17.83 12.49
CA TYR A 5 -8.82 -17.42 12.64
C TYR A 5 -8.10 -18.26 13.72
N PRO A 6 -6.90 -18.81 13.42
CA PRO A 6 -6.10 -19.53 14.40
C PRO A 6 -5.77 -18.67 15.62
N SER A 7 -5.68 -19.27 16.81
CA SER A 7 -5.46 -18.56 18.08
C SER A 7 -4.12 -17.80 18.16
N SER A 8 -3.19 -18.06 17.25
CA SER A 8 -1.90 -17.36 17.10
C SER A 8 -1.97 -16.13 16.19
N TYR A 9 -3.12 -15.82 15.58
CA TYR A 9 -3.22 -14.69 14.66
C TYR A 9 -3.18 -13.38 15.42
N ASN A 10 -2.14 -12.60 15.15
CA ASN A 10 -2.09 -11.21 15.53
C ASN A 10 -3.07 -10.43 14.64
N TRP A 11 -4.29 -10.25 15.11
CA TRP A 11 -5.39 -9.60 14.38
C TRP A 11 -5.05 -8.17 13.90
N LEU A 12 -4.04 -7.54 14.50
CA LEU A 12 -3.54 -6.22 14.14
C LEU A 12 -2.72 -6.25 12.84
N ILE A 13 -2.17 -7.40 12.43
CA ILE A 13 -1.27 -7.50 11.29
C ILE A 13 -2.04 -7.88 10.02
N MET A 14 -1.72 -7.23 8.90
CA MET A 14 -2.24 -7.56 7.58
C MET A 14 -1.80 -8.97 7.16
N ASN A 15 -2.75 -9.86 6.90
CA ASN A 15 -2.43 -11.19 6.39
C ASN A 15 -2.27 -11.18 4.86
N TRP A 16 -1.04 -10.92 4.42
CA TRP A 16 -0.70 -10.96 3.00
C TRP A 16 -0.78 -12.33 2.33
N GLN A 17 -0.95 -13.40 3.11
CA GLN A 17 -1.12 -14.78 2.62
C GLN A 17 -2.60 -15.21 2.60
N ALA A 18 -3.53 -14.30 2.90
CA ALA A 18 -4.95 -14.60 2.83
C ALA A 18 -5.35 -15.02 1.41
N LYS A 19 -6.23 -16.03 1.33
CA LYS A 19 -6.76 -16.54 0.07
C LYS A 19 -7.59 -15.48 -0.67
N ASP A 20 -8.33 -14.69 0.09
CA ASP A 20 -9.11 -13.55 -0.39
C ASP A 20 -8.48 -12.27 0.18
N LEU A 21 -7.58 -11.68 -0.61
CA LEU A 21 -6.78 -10.54 -0.17
C LEU A 21 -7.62 -9.27 -0.04
N ASP A 22 -8.65 -9.10 -0.86
CA ASP A 22 -9.50 -7.91 -0.85
C ASP A 22 -10.34 -7.86 0.43
N LYS A 23 -10.96 -8.99 0.80
CA LYS A 23 -11.70 -9.10 2.05
C LYS A 23 -10.79 -8.96 3.28
N GLU A 24 -9.57 -9.49 3.20
CA GLU A 24 -8.59 -9.34 4.28
C GLU A 24 -8.11 -7.89 4.41
N TRP A 25 -7.97 -7.18 3.29
CA TRP A 25 -7.66 -5.75 3.30
C TRP A 25 -8.77 -4.93 3.95
N GLU A 26 -10.03 -5.22 3.63
CA GLU A 26 -11.19 -4.57 4.25
C GLU A 26 -11.22 -4.82 5.77
N ARG A 27 -10.97 -6.06 6.21
CA ARG A 27 -10.82 -6.40 7.64
C ARG A 27 -9.72 -5.56 8.30
N PHE A 28 -8.55 -5.50 7.67
CA PHE A 28 -7.39 -4.75 8.17
C PHE A 28 -7.69 -3.25 8.26
N TYR A 29 -8.35 -2.69 7.25
CA TYR A 29 -8.73 -1.29 7.19
C TYR A 29 -9.69 -0.92 8.32
N HIS A 30 -10.80 -1.67 8.48
CA HIS A 30 -11.75 -1.45 9.57
C HIS A 30 -11.09 -1.56 10.95
N HIS A 31 -10.10 -2.46 11.09
CA HIS A 31 -9.35 -2.57 12.33
C HIS A 31 -8.50 -1.31 12.61
N CYS A 32 -7.84 -0.76 11.59
CA CYS A 32 -7.10 0.49 11.72
C CYS A 32 -8.02 1.66 12.08
N GLU A 33 -9.19 1.75 11.44
CA GLU A 33 -10.20 2.77 11.78
C GLU A 33 -10.67 2.64 13.23
N PHE A 34 -10.97 1.42 13.68
CA PHE A 34 -11.36 1.18 15.07
C PHE A 34 -10.23 1.54 16.06
N ALA A 35 -8.99 1.12 15.76
CA ALA A 35 -7.85 1.38 16.62
C ALA A 35 -7.55 2.88 16.74
N PHE A 36 -7.42 3.58 15.60
CA PHE A 36 -7.06 5.01 15.56
C PHE A 36 -8.24 5.95 15.80
N GLY A 37 -9.48 5.48 15.65
CA GLY A 37 -10.69 6.19 16.06
C GLY A 37 -11.06 5.96 17.52
N GLY A 38 -10.57 4.89 18.15
CA GLY A 38 -10.89 4.51 19.52
C GLY A 38 -9.66 4.51 20.45
N PRO A 39 -9.12 3.34 20.85
CA PRO A 39 -8.08 3.24 21.88
C PRO A 39 -6.81 4.05 21.61
N LEU A 40 -6.41 4.19 20.34
CA LEU A 40 -5.23 4.92 19.90
C LEU A 40 -5.58 6.31 19.32
N SER A 41 -6.77 6.82 19.61
CA SER A 41 -7.22 8.14 19.12
C SER A 41 -6.31 9.29 19.52
N LYS A 42 -5.73 9.20 20.73
CA LYS A 42 -4.84 10.21 21.32
C LYS A 42 -3.39 10.15 20.80
N CYS A 43 -3.04 9.13 20.01
CA CYS A 43 -1.71 9.06 19.39
C CYS A 43 -1.51 10.25 18.44
N THR A 44 -0.32 10.82 18.49
CA THR A 44 0.15 11.78 17.49
C THR A 44 0.18 11.11 16.11
N GLU A 45 0.16 11.91 15.05
CA GLU A 45 0.26 11.41 13.69
C GLU A 45 1.51 10.54 13.47
N LYS A 46 2.65 10.97 14.03
CA LYS A 46 3.90 10.19 14.00
C LYS A 46 3.75 8.81 14.65
N GLU A 47 3.10 8.73 15.81
CA GLU A 47 2.86 7.46 16.48
C GLU A 47 1.88 6.57 15.71
N LYS A 48 0.83 7.16 15.10
CA LYS A 48 -0.10 6.43 14.22
C LYS A 48 0.62 5.83 13.03
N ILE A 49 1.53 6.57 12.40
CA ILE A 49 2.37 6.08 11.29
C ILE A 49 3.26 4.92 11.75
N CYS A 50 3.96 5.05 12.88
CA CYS A 50 4.81 3.97 13.41
C CYS A 50 4.01 2.69 13.70
N ASN A 51 2.81 2.83 14.27
CA ASN A 51 1.91 1.71 14.52
C ASN A 51 1.44 1.08 13.20
N LEU A 52 1.00 1.90 12.24
CA LEU A 52 0.56 1.41 10.93
C LEU A 52 1.67 0.67 10.18
N MET A 53 2.91 1.16 10.22
CA MET A 53 4.08 0.49 9.63
C MET A 53 4.40 -0.86 10.28
N SER A 54 4.00 -1.05 11.54
CA SER A 54 4.10 -2.33 12.25
C SER A 54 2.96 -3.26 11.84
N PHE A 55 1.73 -2.74 11.74
CA PHE A 55 0.52 -3.49 11.39
C PHE A 55 0.52 -3.98 9.94
N ILE A 56 0.99 -3.14 9.01
CA ILE A 56 1.03 -3.48 7.59
C ILE A 56 2.05 -4.59 7.27
N GLY A 57 3.01 -4.83 8.16
CA GLY A 57 4.03 -5.87 8.02
C GLY A 57 5.05 -5.63 6.89
N ASP A 58 6.02 -6.54 6.77
CA ASP A 58 7.20 -6.37 5.93
C ASP A 58 6.86 -6.15 4.45
N LYS A 59 5.94 -6.97 3.91
CA LYS A 59 5.50 -6.86 2.51
C LYS A 59 4.86 -5.50 2.22
N GLY A 60 4.06 -4.97 3.15
CA GLY A 60 3.47 -3.65 3.00
C GLY A 60 4.50 -2.53 3.00
N ARG A 61 5.53 -2.64 3.87
CA ARG A 61 6.64 -1.69 3.88
C ARG A 61 7.49 -1.78 2.61
N GLU A 62 7.75 -2.98 2.12
CA GLU A 62 8.46 -3.19 0.84
C GLU A 62 7.69 -2.56 -0.32
N MET A 63 6.37 -2.75 -0.38
CA MET A 63 5.51 -2.09 -1.36
C MET A 63 5.66 -0.58 -1.25
N TYR A 64 5.49 0.00 -0.05
CA TYR A 64 5.66 1.45 0.16
C TYR A 64 7.01 1.98 -0.33
N LEU A 65 8.10 1.26 -0.07
CA LEU A 65 9.45 1.67 -0.50
C LEU A 65 9.67 1.50 -2.01
N THR A 66 8.96 0.57 -2.64
CA THR A 66 9.11 0.28 -4.08
C THR A 66 8.29 1.24 -4.96
N PHE A 67 7.19 1.79 -4.44
CA PHE A 67 6.36 2.72 -5.18
C PHE A 67 6.99 4.12 -5.24
N GLN A 68 7.07 4.69 -6.44
CA GLN A 68 7.30 6.12 -6.60
C GLN A 68 6.00 6.87 -6.31
N TRP A 69 5.89 7.35 -5.07
CA TRP A 69 4.78 8.20 -4.65
C TRP A 69 4.97 9.60 -5.23
N ASN A 70 4.54 9.81 -6.47
CA ASN A 70 4.38 11.14 -7.00
C ASN A 70 3.23 11.82 -6.25
N THR A 71 3.54 12.63 -5.25
CA THR A 71 2.56 13.48 -4.59
C THR A 71 2.06 14.49 -5.61
N ILE A 72 0.87 14.24 -6.17
CA ILE A 72 0.14 15.26 -6.90
C ILE A 72 -0.31 16.27 -5.85
N GLN A 73 0.38 17.40 -5.76
CA GLN A 73 -0.05 18.54 -4.96
C GLN A 73 -1.34 19.07 -5.59
N VAL A 74 -2.49 18.63 -5.07
CA VAL A 74 -3.77 19.29 -5.35
C VAL A 74 -3.79 20.55 -4.50
N GLY A 75 -3.32 21.65 -5.10
CA GLY A 75 -2.94 22.87 -4.38
C GLY A 75 -4.04 23.43 -3.47
N THR A 76 -3.67 23.71 -2.23
CA THR A 76 -4.34 24.71 -1.38
C THR A 76 -3.77 26.09 -1.73
N GLY A 77 -4.36 26.73 -2.73
CA GLY A 77 -4.04 28.11 -3.12
C GLY A 77 -4.44 28.39 -4.56
N GLU A 78 -5.42 29.30 -4.74
CA GLU A 78 -6.00 30.03 -5.89
C GLU A 78 -5.63 29.74 -7.37
N ASN A 79 -4.92 28.68 -7.74
CA ASN A 79 -4.79 28.18 -9.10
C ASN A 79 -5.14 26.69 -9.13
N THR A 80 -6.44 26.42 -9.18
CA THR A 80 -6.98 25.08 -9.40
C THR A 80 -6.66 24.66 -10.84
N GLN A 81 -5.50 24.03 -11.04
CA GLN A 81 -5.31 23.25 -12.25
C GLN A 81 -6.13 21.97 -12.07
N GLN A 82 -7.28 21.89 -12.75
CA GLN A 82 -8.03 20.63 -12.85
C GLN A 82 -7.09 19.58 -13.45
N VAL A 83 -6.55 18.71 -12.61
CA VAL A 83 -5.85 17.51 -13.09
C VAL A 83 -6.94 16.56 -13.54
N SER A 84 -7.04 16.33 -14.85
CA SER A 84 -8.06 15.44 -15.38
C SER A 84 -7.73 13.99 -14.99
N GLU A 85 -8.77 13.18 -14.75
CA GLU A 85 -8.63 11.74 -14.48
C GLU A 85 -7.77 11.04 -15.54
N LYS A 86 -7.88 11.50 -16.80
CA LYS A 86 -7.10 11.02 -17.93
C LYS A 86 -5.60 11.26 -17.76
N ASP A 87 -5.20 12.42 -17.25
CA ASP A 87 -3.79 12.77 -17.01
C ASP A 87 -3.17 11.89 -15.91
N ILE A 88 -3.98 11.48 -14.93
CA ILE A 88 -3.56 10.55 -13.87
C ILE A 88 -3.40 9.15 -14.45
N LEU A 89 -4.38 8.69 -15.24
CA LEU A 89 -4.37 7.37 -15.85
C LEU A 89 -3.21 7.19 -16.83
N ASP A 90 -2.91 8.19 -17.65
CA ASP A 90 -1.79 8.16 -18.60
C ASP A 90 -0.44 8.10 -17.87
N LYS A 91 -0.27 8.81 -16.75
CA LYS A 91 0.92 8.72 -15.91
C LYS A 91 1.06 7.32 -15.26
N VAL A 92 -0.04 6.73 -14.79
CA VAL A 92 -0.03 5.36 -14.23
C VAL A 92 0.30 4.32 -15.31
N ALA A 93 -0.24 4.49 -16.52
CA ALA A 93 0.06 3.62 -17.66
C ALA A 93 1.56 3.70 -18.05
N ALA A 94 2.14 4.91 -18.07
CA ALA A 94 3.56 5.09 -18.35
C ALA A 94 4.47 4.40 -17.31
N ILE A 95 4.09 4.42 -16.03
CA ILE A 95 4.82 3.71 -14.95
C ILE A 95 4.73 2.18 -15.15
N LYS A 96 3.59 1.65 -15.59
CA LYS A 96 3.45 0.23 -15.92
C LYS A 96 4.36 -0.18 -17.08
N VAL A 97 4.46 0.65 -18.13
CA VAL A 97 5.31 0.37 -19.31
C VAL A 97 6.79 0.32 -18.94
N GLN A 98 7.30 1.27 -18.14
CA GLN A 98 8.70 1.26 -17.70
C GLN A 98 9.02 0.02 -16.86
N ARG A 99 8.10 -0.43 -16.02
CA ARG A 99 8.28 -1.63 -15.20
C ARG A 99 8.33 -2.91 -16.05
N THR A 100 7.52 -3.02 -17.10
CA THR A 100 7.56 -4.16 -18.03
C THR A 100 8.90 -4.23 -18.76
N ILE A 101 9.41 -3.09 -19.24
CA ILE A 101 10.71 -3.02 -19.92
C ILE A 101 11.85 -3.45 -18.99
N SER A 102 11.87 -3.00 -17.73
CA SER A 102 12.90 -3.41 -16.75
C SER A 102 12.82 -4.89 -16.36
N ILE A 103 11.65 -5.53 -16.47
CA ILE A 103 11.49 -6.98 -16.22
C ILE A 103 11.98 -7.77 -17.44
N GLU A 104 11.66 -7.32 -18.66
CA GLU A 104 12.13 -7.95 -19.90
C GLU A 104 13.65 -7.86 -20.05
N GLU A 105 14.28 -6.72 -19.76
CA GLU A 105 15.75 -6.59 -19.79
C GLU A 105 16.45 -7.54 -18.81
N LYS A 106 15.89 -7.72 -17.61
CA LYS A 106 16.43 -8.69 -16.63
C LYS A 106 16.25 -10.14 -17.09
N SER A 107 15.18 -10.47 -17.82
CA SER A 107 14.99 -11.82 -18.39
C SER A 107 15.96 -12.10 -19.55
N TYR A 108 16.30 -11.06 -20.33
CA TYR A 108 17.19 -11.17 -21.48
C TYR A 108 18.66 -11.39 -21.06
N TYR A 109 19.10 -10.71 -19.99
CA TYR A 109 20.45 -10.92 -19.43
C TYR A 109 20.56 -12.15 -18.50
N GLY A 110 19.44 -12.73 -18.06
CA GLY A 110 19.41 -13.97 -17.27
C GLY A 110 19.51 -15.27 -18.08
N SER A 111 19.54 -15.19 -19.41
CA SER A 111 19.55 -16.36 -20.32
C SER A 111 20.89 -16.57 -21.04
N SER A 112 21.96 -15.84 -20.65
CA SER A 112 23.32 -16.05 -21.17
C SER A 112 24.25 -16.46 -20.03
N SER A 113 24.11 -17.71 -19.59
CA SER A 113 25.17 -18.46 -18.91
C SER A 113 25.24 -19.83 -19.60
N ILE A 114 26.24 -19.98 -20.47
CA ILE A 114 26.82 -21.28 -20.84
C ILE A 114 27.70 -21.72 -19.67
#